data_AF-A0A2M9CKW9-F1
#
_entry.id   AF-A0A2M9CKW9-F1
#
_cell.length_a   1.000
_cell.length_b   1.000
_cell.length_c   1.000
_cell.angle_alpha   90.00
_cell.angle_beta   90.00
_cell.angle_gamma   90.00
#
_symmetry.space_group_name_H-M   'P 1'
#
loop_
_entity.id
_entity.type
_entity.pdbx_description
1 polymer ?
#
loop_
_entity_poly.entity_id
_entity_poly.type
_entity_poly.pdbx_seq_one_letter_code
_entity_poly.pdbx_strand_id
1 'polypeptide(L)'
;MRRRTGAAVLALLCLPLLVSGCIASGLPESTREERISYLQRSLDEYWASATAQDPPMDDLVGRGIVVVPDDELVDTVVECLRGLGFDATAHADGSYSWNEEPATTVPSENLGALCFARIVSEEQLQWVPGPRELAATWAHQTYITLPCLERAGHRVPQPPPLAAVLSGAAVGWDPLSEIAPPVRGDAALLGRLISRCPPYPEPEAQREEP
;
A
#
# COMPACT_ATOMS: atom_id res chain seq x y z
N MET A 1 -28.98 -11.32 -59.05
CA MET A 1 -28.21 -10.35 -58.24
C MET A 1 -28.58 -10.47 -56.77
N ARG A 2 -27.78 -11.16 -55.95
CA ARG A 2 -27.89 -11.13 -54.47
C ARG A 2 -26.47 -11.11 -53.91
N ARG A 3 -26.17 -10.04 -53.17
CA ARG A 3 -24.91 -9.81 -52.45
C ARG A 3 -24.79 -10.78 -51.27
N ARG A 4 -23.62 -11.37 -51.08
CA ARG A 4 -23.15 -11.90 -49.78
C ARG A 4 -21.72 -11.41 -49.56
N THR A 5 -21.63 -10.22 -48.99
CA THR A 5 -20.44 -9.67 -48.34
C THR A 5 -20.59 -9.88 -46.84
N GLY A 6 -19.53 -10.29 -46.15
CA GLY A 6 -19.42 -10.11 -44.70
C GLY A 6 -18.93 -11.32 -43.92
N ALA A 7 -17.71 -11.79 -44.19
CA ALA A 7 -16.95 -12.57 -43.22
C ALA A 7 -15.58 -11.89 -43.08
N ALA A 8 -15.40 -11.14 -42.00
CA ALA A 8 -14.09 -10.78 -41.40
C ALA A 8 -14.29 -9.69 -40.32
N VAL A 9 -14.77 -10.07 -39.14
CA VAL A 9 -14.53 -9.32 -37.89
C VAL A 9 -14.30 -10.35 -36.80
N LEU A 10 -13.10 -10.93 -36.77
CA LEU A 10 -12.70 -11.87 -35.71
C LEU A 10 -11.18 -11.87 -35.59
N ALA A 11 -10.61 -10.70 -35.27
CA ALA A 11 -9.19 -10.57 -34.95
C ALA A 11 -8.94 -9.27 -34.17
N LEU A 12 -9.49 -9.13 -32.96
CA LEU A 12 -9.20 -7.97 -32.10
C LEU A 12 -9.51 -8.20 -30.61
N LEU A 13 -9.35 -9.43 -30.10
CA LEU A 13 -9.58 -9.73 -28.67
C LEU A 13 -8.38 -10.36 -27.93
N CYS A 14 -7.24 -10.56 -28.57
CA CYS A 14 -6.05 -11.15 -27.92
C CYS A 14 -4.95 -10.15 -27.53
N LEU A 15 -5.16 -8.84 -27.72
CA LEU A 15 -4.12 -7.83 -27.45
C LEU A 15 -3.97 -7.27 -26.02
N PRO A 16 -4.87 -7.43 -25.05
CA PRO A 16 -4.64 -6.81 -23.74
C PRO A 16 -3.66 -7.58 -22.84
N LEU A 17 -3.38 -8.87 -23.09
CA LEU A 17 -2.54 -9.69 -22.21
C LEU A 17 -1.03 -9.58 -22.49
N LEU A 18 -0.63 -9.13 -23.68
CA LEU A 18 0.80 -9.02 -24.04
C LEU A 18 1.45 -7.72 -23.55
N VAL A 19 0.66 -6.70 -23.20
CA VAL A 19 1.22 -5.39 -22.83
C VAL A 19 1.68 -5.35 -21.37
N SER A 20 1.04 -6.11 -20.46
CA SER A 20 1.45 -6.13 -19.05
C SER A 20 2.81 -6.80 -18.81
N GLY A 21 3.23 -7.76 -19.63
CA GLY A 21 4.52 -8.46 -19.46
C GLY A 21 5.74 -7.60 -19.81
N CYS A 22 5.61 -6.67 -20.76
CA CYS A 22 6.75 -5.88 -21.23
C CYS A 22 7.11 -4.72 -20.30
N ILE A 23 6.17 -4.19 -19.51
CA ILE A 23 6.42 -3.01 -18.67
C ILE A 23 7.30 -3.36 -17.45
N ALA A 24 7.15 -4.57 -16.89
CA ALA A 24 7.86 -4.96 -15.67
C ALA A 24 9.26 -5.57 -15.90
N SER A 25 9.52 -6.11 -17.09
CA SER A 25 10.72 -6.92 -17.38
C SER A 25 12.02 -6.11 -17.52
N GLY A 26 11.94 -4.77 -17.57
CA GLY A 26 13.08 -3.89 -17.73
C GLY A 26 13.43 -3.03 -16.52
N LEU A 27 12.70 -3.15 -15.41
CA LEU A 27 12.95 -2.36 -14.21
C LEU A 27 13.97 -3.08 -13.32
N PRO A 28 14.99 -2.36 -12.79
CA PRO A 28 15.95 -2.94 -11.87
C PRO A 28 15.26 -3.35 -10.56
N GLU A 29 15.87 -4.30 -9.84
CA GLU A 29 15.51 -4.54 -8.45
C GLU A 29 15.78 -3.30 -7.60
N SER A 30 14.90 -3.03 -6.64
CA SER A 30 15.01 -1.87 -5.77
C SER A 30 16.14 -2.03 -4.77
N THR A 31 17.02 -1.03 -4.69
CA THR A 31 18.08 -1.01 -3.69
C THR A 31 17.52 -0.79 -2.29
N ARG A 32 18.34 -1.07 -1.27
CA ARG A 32 18.01 -0.78 0.13
C ARG A 32 17.65 0.70 0.32
N GLU A 33 18.45 1.60 -0.26
CA GLU A 33 18.27 3.05 -0.18
C GLU A 33 16.98 3.51 -0.87
N GLU A 34 16.62 2.89 -2.00
CA GLU A 34 15.38 3.18 -2.71
C GLU A 34 14.15 2.78 -1.89
N ARG A 35 14.20 1.63 -1.21
CA ARG A 35 13.13 1.17 -0.31
C ARG A 35 12.97 2.08 0.91
N ILE A 36 14.07 2.50 1.53
CA ILE A 36 14.06 3.48 2.63
C ILE A 36 13.47 4.80 2.15
N SER A 37 13.89 5.28 0.97
CA SER A 37 13.39 6.53 0.38
C SER A 37 11.90 6.45 0.04
N TYR A 38 11.42 5.28 -0.39
CA TYR A 38 9.99 5.05 -0.59
C TYR A 38 9.23 5.13 0.73
N LEU A 39 9.64 4.37 1.75
CA LEU A 39 9.02 4.42 3.08
C LEU A 39 9.00 5.83 3.66
N GLN A 40 10.09 6.57 3.52
CA GLN A 40 10.15 7.96 3.98
C GLN A 40 9.08 8.83 3.32
N ARG A 41 8.92 8.75 1.99
CA ARG A 41 7.87 9.51 1.28
C ARG A 41 6.47 9.10 1.71
N SER A 42 6.22 7.80 1.87
CA SER A 42 4.94 7.29 2.36
C SER A 42 4.63 7.82 3.76
N LEU A 43 5.65 7.85 4.62
CA LEU A 43 5.56 8.37 5.98
C LEU A 43 5.28 9.88 5.98
N ASP A 44 6.00 10.64 5.14
CA ASP A 44 5.81 12.08 5.00
C ASP A 44 4.40 12.43 4.50
N GLU A 45 3.87 11.70 3.52
CA GLU A 45 2.51 11.88 3.00
C GLU A 45 1.44 11.55 4.06
N TYR A 46 1.62 10.44 4.79
CA TYR A 46 0.75 10.06 5.89
C TYR A 46 0.72 11.15 6.97
N TRP A 47 1.88 11.63 7.40
CA TRP A 47 1.95 12.65 8.45
C TRP A 47 1.48 14.02 7.98
N ALA A 48 1.68 14.40 6.72
CA ALA A 48 1.13 15.66 6.19
C ALA A 48 -0.41 15.70 6.32
N SER A 49 -1.08 14.56 6.19
CA SER A 49 -2.52 14.45 6.44
C SER A 49 -2.87 14.46 7.93
N ALA A 50 -2.09 13.77 8.76
CA ALA A 50 -2.33 13.67 10.20
C ALA A 50 -2.08 14.99 10.94
N THR A 51 -1.01 15.70 10.65
CA THR A 51 -0.71 16.99 11.30
C THR A 51 -1.71 18.09 10.90
N ALA A 52 -2.27 18.03 9.70
CA ALA A 52 -3.37 18.89 9.30
C ALA A 52 -4.64 18.68 10.15
N GLN A 53 -4.83 17.48 10.72
CA GLN A 53 -5.95 17.14 11.58
C GLN A 53 -5.64 17.35 13.07
N ASP A 54 -4.37 17.21 13.47
CA ASP A 54 -3.88 17.32 14.85
C ASP A 54 -2.56 18.12 14.92
N PRO A 55 -2.61 19.47 14.96
CA PRO A 55 -1.41 20.32 14.89
C PRO A 55 -0.32 20.06 15.94
N PRO A 56 -0.64 19.67 17.20
CA PRO A 56 0.37 19.23 18.17
C PRO A 56 1.31 18.11 17.69
N MET A 57 0.98 17.40 16.60
CA MET A 57 1.85 16.38 16.00
C MET A 57 3.05 16.94 15.23
N ASP A 58 3.03 18.22 14.83
CA ASP A 58 4.11 18.82 14.03
C ASP A 58 5.49 18.71 14.70
N ASP A 59 5.54 18.81 16.03
CA ASP A 59 6.79 18.72 16.82
C ASP A 59 7.30 17.28 16.98
N LEU A 60 6.45 16.29 16.68
CA LEU A 60 6.73 14.86 16.84
C LEU A 60 7.12 14.19 15.51
N VAL A 61 6.67 14.77 14.39
CA VAL A 61 6.94 14.33 13.03
C VAL A 61 8.30 14.89 12.56
N GLY A 62 9.03 14.13 11.72
CA GLY A 62 10.29 14.61 11.11
C GLY A 62 11.53 13.81 11.48
N ARG A 63 11.38 12.71 12.22
CA ARG A 63 12.45 11.71 12.39
C ARG A 63 12.30 10.66 11.29
N GLY A 64 13.34 10.53 10.47
CA GLY A 64 13.30 9.63 9.31
C GLY A 64 13.21 8.15 9.67
N ILE A 65 13.09 7.31 8.64
CA ILE A 65 13.08 5.85 8.77
C ILE A 65 14.35 5.36 9.46
N VAL A 66 14.17 4.53 10.49
CA VAL A 66 15.23 3.83 11.21
C VAL A 66 15.10 2.35 10.86
N VAL A 67 16.14 1.81 10.22
CA VAL A 67 16.22 0.37 9.92
C VAL A 67 17.07 -0.29 11.00
N VAL A 68 16.54 -1.33 11.64
CA VAL A 68 17.20 -2.08 12.71
C VAL A 68 17.29 -3.57 12.38
N PRO A 69 18.20 -4.33 13.01
CA PRO A 69 18.15 -5.79 12.99
C PRO A 69 16.80 -6.34 13.46
N ASP A 70 16.38 -7.50 12.94
CA ASP A 70 15.09 -8.09 13.25
C ASP A 70 14.91 -8.41 14.75
N ASP A 71 16.00 -8.79 15.43
CA ASP A 71 16.02 -9.06 16.86
C ASP A 71 16.03 -7.80 17.75
N GLU A 72 16.31 -6.63 17.18
CA GLU A 72 16.29 -5.34 17.88
C GLU A 72 14.98 -4.55 17.67
N LEU A 73 14.09 -5.01 16.77
CA LEU A 73 12.88 -4.28 16.38
C LEU A 73 12.00 -3.92 17.57
N VAL A 74 11.65 -4.91 18.38
CA VAL A 74 10.70 -4.77 19.50
C VAL A 74 11.25 -3.84 20.57
N ASP A 75 12.52 -4.02 20.93
CA ASP A 75 13.17 -3.20 21.95
C ASP A 75 13.28 -1.74 21.51
N THR A 76 13.63 -1.50 20.24
CA THR A 76 13.72 -0.14 19.66
C THR A 76 12.34 0.53 19.65
N VAL A 77 11.28 -0.20 19.30
CA VAL A 77 9.90 0.30 19.35
C VAL A 77 9.50 0.65 20.78
N VAL A 78 9.75 -0.24 21.75
CA VAL A 78 9.41 -0.01 23.15
C VAL A 78 10.17 1.18 23.73
N GLU A 79 11.45 1.36 23.37
CA GLU A 79 12.22 2.55 23.75
C GLU A 79 11.60 3.83 23.16
N CYS A 80 11.19 3.80 21.89
CA CYS A 80 10.50 4.92 21.26
C CYS A 80 9.19 5.27 21.99
N LEU A 81 8.35 4.27 22.28
CA LEU A 81 7.08 4.46 22.99
C LEU A 81 7.30 5.02 24.40
N ARG A 82 8.29 4.52 25.15
CA ARG A 82 8.67 5.07 26.45
C ARG A 82 9.12 6.53 26.34
N GLY A 83 9.85 6.88 25.29
CA GLY A 83 10.22 8.26 24.99
C GLY A 83 9.02 9.18 24.72
N LEU A 84 7.89 8.63 24.28
CA LEU A 84 6.60 9.33 24.11
C LEU A 84 5.72 9.29 25.37
N GLY A 85 6.20 8.70 26.47
CA GLY A 85 5.51 8.66 27.76
C GLY A 85 4.62 7.43 27.98
N PHE A 86 4.65 6.43 27.11
CA PHE A 86 3.95 5.16 27.35
C PHE A 86 4.71 4.29 28.34
N ASP A 87 3.98 3.58 29.21
CA ASP A 87 4.53 2.46 30.00
C ASP A 87 4.61 1.18 29.17
N ALA A 88 5.41 1.23 28.09
CA ALA A 88 5.56 0.13 27.16
C ALA A 88 6.53 -0.94 27.70
N THR A 89 6.24 -2.22 27.42
CA THR A 89 7.05 -3.37 27.83
C THR A 89 7.17 -4.36 26.67
N ALA A 90 8.39 -4.84 26.42
CA ALA A 90 8.68 -5.92 25.48
C ALA A 90 8.44 -7.28 26.14
N HIS A 91 7.96 -8.24 25.36
CA HIS A 91 7.73 -9.62 25.78
C HIS A 91 8.72 -10.56 25.09
N ALA A 92 9.00 -11.70 25.72
CA ALA A 92 9.95 -12.68 25.22
C ALA A 92 9.54 -13.35 23.90
N ASP A 93 8.27 -13.24 23.51
CA ASP A 93 7.72 -13.77 22.25
C ASP A 93 7.84 -12.78 21.07
N GLY A 94 8.51 -11.64 21.27
CA GLY A 94 8.64 -10.61 20.25
C GLY A 94 7.41 -9.70 20.13
N SER A 95 6.46 -9.80 21.06
CA SER A 95 5.38 -8.82 21.19
C SER A 95 5.75 -7.70 22.17
N TYR A 96 4.91 -6.67 22.26
CA TYR A 96 4.99 -5.64 23.28
C TYR A 96 3.57 -5.26 23.74
N SER A 97 3.47 -4.59 24.88
CA SER A 97 2.21 -4.03 25.38
C SER A 97 2.46 -2.71 26.12
N TRP A 98 1.43 -1.88 26.23
CA TRP A 98 1.40 -0.73 27.15
C TRP A 98 0.06 -0.72 27.89
N ASN A 99 0.09 -0.34 29.17
CA ASN A 99 -1.10 -0.39 30.04
C ASN A 99 -1.70 1.00 30.29
N GLU A 100 -0.88 2.04 30.30
CA GLU A 100 -1.30 3.41 30.57
C GLU A 100 -1.03 4.28 29.35
N GLU A 101 -2.06 5.03 28.94
CA GLU A 101 -1.91 6.04 27.90
C GLU A 101 -1.20 7.27 28.47
N PRO A 102 -0.26 7.88 27.72
CA PRO A 102 0.38 9.11 28.16
C PRO A 102 -0.66 10.22 28.37
N ALA A 103 -0.43 11.06 29.38
CA ALA A 103 -1.24 12.25 29.62
C ALA A 103 -0.93 13.33 28.56
N THR A 104 -1.51 13.17 27.37
CA THR A 104 -1.33 14.05 26.21
C THR A 104 -2.68 14.43 25.60
N THR A 105 -2.69 15.49 24.80
CA THR A 105 -3.85 15.89 23.98
C THR A 105 -3.88 15.16 22.64
N VAL A 106 -2.77 14.54 22.23
CA VAL A 106 -2.68 13.73 21.01
C VAL A 106 -3.29 12.35 21.28
N PRO A 107 -4.12 11.81 20.38
CA PRO A 107 -4.61 10.44 20.50
C PRO A 107 -3.46 9.43 20.63
N SER A 108 -3.59 8.49 21.58
CA SER A 108 -2.59 7.44 21.84
C SER A 108 -2.28 6.61 20.59
N GLU A 109 -3.28 6.37 19.73
CA GLU A 109 -3.14 5.69 18.44
C GLU A 109 -2.16 6.42 17.51
N ASN A 110 -2.25 7.76 17.42
CA ASN A 110 -1.35 8.58 16.60
C ASN A 110 0.07 8.58 17.17
N LEU A 111 0.20 8.66 18.49
CA LEU A 111 1.52 8.58 19.12
C LEU A 111 2.18 7.21 18.95
N GLY A 112 1.42 6.12 19.08
CA GLY A 112 1.92 4.78 18.81
C GLY A 112 2.38 4.64 17.36
N ALA A 113 1.58 5.13 16.41
CA ALA A 113 1.89 5.09 14.99
C ALA A 113 3.22 5.78 14.63
N LEU A 114 3.65 6.82 15.38
CA LEU A 114 4.96 7.46 15.18
C LEU A 114 6.13 6.48 15.30
N CYS A 115 6.07 5.54 16.23
CA CYS A 115 7.13 4.57 16.44
C CYS A 115 7.06 3.44 15.40
N PHE A 116 5.87 2.89 15.15
CA PHE A 116 5.69 1.77 14.21
C PHE A 116 5.95 2.15 12.76
N ALA A 117 5.54 3.34 12.36
CA ALA A 117 5.65 3.75 10.97
C ALA A 117 7.10 4.14 10.59
N ARG A 118 7.97 4.40 11.58
CA ARG A 118 9.36 4.83 11.35
C ARG A 118 10.41 3.74 11.61
N ILE A 119 10.16 2.81 12.53
CA ILE A 119 11.12 1.77 12.91
C ILE A 119 10.75 0.52 12.13
N VAL A 120 11.65 0.11 11.23
CA VAL A 120 11.44 -1.08 10.40
C VAL A 120 12.63 -2.02 10.56
N SER A 121 12.38 -3.32 10.48
CA SER A 121 13.46 -4.29 10.44
C SER A 121 14.04 -4.49 9.03
N GLU A 122 15.21 -5.10 8.92
CA GLU A 122 15.79 -5.47 7.61
C GLU A 122 14.88 -6.46 6.85
N GLU A 123 14.24 -7.42 7.53
CA GLU A 123 13.24 -8.29 6.90
C GLU A 123 12.05 -7.48 6.39
N GLN A 124 11.48 -6.59 7.21
CA GLN A 124 10.36 -5.72 6.80
C GLN A 124 10.72 -4.85 5.59
N LEU A 125 11.96 -4.38 5.51
CA LEU A 125 12.44 -3.59 4.39
C LEU A 125 12.45 -4.39 3.07
N GLN A 126 12.66 -5.70 3.11
CA GLN A 126 12.58 -6.58 1.93
C GLN A 126 11.15 -6.72 1.38
N TRP A 127 10.14 -6.48 2.21
CA TRP A 127 8.73 -6.49 1.79
C TRP A 127 8.27 -5.15 1.21
N VAL A 128 9.07 -4.09 1.31
CA VAL A 128 8.74 -2.79 0.71
C VAL A 128 8.77 -2.91 -0.82
N PRO A 129 7.68 -2.57 -1.53
CA PRO A 129 7.61 -2.74 -2.96
C PRO A 129 8.64 -1.84 -3.67
N GLY A 130 9.40 -2.44 -4.59
CA GLY A 130 10.27 -1.72 -5.49
C GLY A 130 9.53 -1.13 -6.70
N PRO A 131 10.24 -0.43 -7.60
CA PRO A 131 9.64 0.12 -8.81
C PRO A 131 8.92 -0.92 -9.66
N ARG A 132 9.46 -2.15 -9.74
CA ARG A 132 8.86 -3.25 -10.48
C ARG A 132 7.54 -3.70 -9.85
N GLU A 133 7.51 -3.92 -8.54
CA GLU A 133 6.32 -4.34 -7.80
C GLU A 133 5.24 -3.25 -7.82
N LEU A 134 5.64 -1.99 -7.70
CA LEU A 134 4.74 -0.83 -7.82
C LEU A 134 4.12 -0.75 -9.22
N ALA A 135 4.93 -0.91 -10.28
CA ALA A 135 4.42 -0.90 -11.64
C ALA A 135 3.46 -2.06 -11.92
N ALA A 136 3.78 -3.26 -11.42
CA ALA A 136 2.91 -4.43 -11.54
C ALA A 136 1.58 -4.22 -10.81
N THR A 137 1.64 -3.68 -9.59
CA THR A 137 0.45 -3.36 -8.77
C THR A 137 -0.41 -2.31 -9.46
N TRP A 138 0.19 -1.21 -9.92
CA TRP A 138 -0.53 -0.16 -10.64
C TRP A 138 -1.20 -0.69 -11.92
N ALA A 139 -0.50 -1.53 -12.68
CA ALA A 139 -1.06 -2.13 -13.89
C ALA A 139 -2.23 -3.07 -13.57
N HIS A 140 -2.11 -3.91 -12.55
CA HIS A 140 -3.19 -4.78 -12.08
C HIS A 140 -4.40 -3.96 -11.66
N GLN A 141 -4.20 -2.95 -10.82
CA GLN A 141 -5.28 -2.07 -10.35
C GLN A 141 -5.97 -1.34 -11.51
N THR A 142 -5.20 -0.82 -12.47
CA THR A 142 -5.71 -0.05 -13.61
C THR A 142 -6.47 -0.90 -14.61
N TYR A 143 -5.95 -2.09 -14.94
CA TYR A 143 -6.48 -2.89 -16.05
C TYR A 143 -7.38 -4.04 -15.59
N ILE A 144 -7.32 -4.45 -14.32
CA ILE A 144 -8.11 -5.55 -13.77
C ILE A 144 -9.09 -5.05 -12.73
N THR A 145 -8.60 -4.46 -11.64
CA THR A 145 -9.43 -4.11 -10.47
C THR A 145 -10.42 -2.99 -10.79
N LEU A 146 -9.96 -1.87 -11.35
CA LEU A 146 -10.81 -0.72 -11.66
C LEU A 146 -11.96 -1.10 -12.62
N PRO A 147 -11.72 -1.75 -13.79
CA PRO A 147 -12.81 -2.16 -14.66
C PRO A 147 -13.76 -3.16 -14.02
N CYS A 148 -13.29 -3.99 -13.09
CA CYS A 148 -14.13 -4.90 -12.32
C CYS A 148 -15.09 -4.14 -11.40
N LEU A 149 -14.59 -3.17 -10.64
CA LEU A 149 -15.38 -2.32 -9.76
C LEU A 149 -16.41 -1.48 -10.53
N GLU A 150 -16.01 -0.92 -11.69
CA GLU A 150 -16.92 -0.19 -12.58
C GLU A 150 -18.06 -1.07 -13.09
N ARG A 151 -17.78 -2.31 -13.49
CA ARG A 151 -18.82 -3.30 -13.87
C ARG A 151 -19.71 -3.69 -12.70
N ALA A 152 -19.20 -3.67 -11.48
CA ALA A 152 -19.98 -3.88 -10.27
C ALA A 152 -20.84 -2.66 -9.88
N GLY A 153 -20.78 -1.56 -10.63
CA GLY A 153 -21.59 -0.36 -10.44
C GLY A 153 -20.94 0.70 -9.55
N HIS A 154 -19.66 0.57 -9.24
CA HIS A 154 -18.92 1.54 -8.42
C HIS A 154 -18.16 2.52 -9.31
N ARG A 155 -18.27 3.81 -9.00
CA ARG A 155 -17.51 4.84 -9.70
C ARG A 155 -16.16 5.02 -9.02
N VAL A 156 -15.09 4.72 -9.73
CA VAL A 156 -13.71 4.94 -9.28
C VAL A 156 -13.13 6.16 -10.02
N PRO A 157 -12.38 7.05 -9.35
CA PRO A 157 -11.59 8.07 -10.03
C PRO A 157 -10.62 7.48 -11.06
N GLN A 158 -10.20 8.29 -12.02
CA GLN A 158 -9.17 7.87 -12.97
C GLN A 158 -7.85 7.58 -12.24
N PRO A 159 -7.11 6.54 -12.65
CA PRO A 159 -5.85 6.19 -12.01
C PRO A 159 -4.83 7.32 -12.19
N PRO A 160 -3.97 7.56 -11.19
CA PRO A 160 -2.82 8.45 -11.37
C PRO A 160 -1.88 7.87 -12.44
N PRO A 161 -1.08 8.71 -13.12
CA PRO A 161 -0.10 8.21 -14.06
C PRO A 161 0.95 7.36 -13.33
N LEU A 162 1.44 6.27 -13.98
CA LEU A 162 2.45 5.38 -13.40
C LEU A 162 3.68 6.14 -12.87
N ALA A 163 4.12 7.19 -13.56
CA ALA A 163 5.24 8.02 -13.12
C ALA A 163 5.02 8.65 -11.73
N ALA A 164 3.78 9.04 -11.39
CA ALA A 164 3.46 9.60 -10.07
C ALA A 164 3.50 8.51 -8.98
N VAL A 165 3.10 7.28 -9.30
CA VAL A 165 3.20 6.14 -8.37
C VAL A 165 4.67 5.80 -8.11
N LEU A 166 5.48 5.72 -9.16
CA LEU A 166 6.92 5.41 -9.05
C LEU A 166 7.71 6.53 -8.35
N SER A 167 7.32 7.79 -8.52
CA SER A 167 7.94 8.90 -7.81
C SER A 167 7.49 9.03 -6.35
N GLY A 168 6.47 8.27 -5.95
CA GLY A 168 5.85 8.37 -4.64
C GLY A 168 4.97 9.62 -4.44
N ALA A 169 4.50 10.25 -5.53
CA ALA A 169 3.57 11.37 -5.47
C ALA A 169 2.09 10.93 -5.42
N ALA A 170 1.84 9.64 -5.54
CA ALA A 170 0.53 9.01 -5.43
C ALA A 170 0.68 7.65 -4.73
N VAL A 171 1.37 7.63 -3.58
CA VAL A 171 1.54 6.40 -2.81
C VAL A 171 0.19 5.98 -2.23
N GLY A 172 -0.07 4.67 -2.20
CA GLY A 172 -1.28 4.15 -1.58
C GLY A 172 -2.54 4.35 -2.40
N TRP A 173 -2.46 4.87 -3.63
CA TRP A 173 -3.60 4.81 -4.54
C TRP A 173 -3.98 3.35 -4.77
N ASP A 174 -5.25 3.05 -4.48
CA ASP A 174 -5.87 1.79 -4.87
C ASP A 174 -7.37 2.00 -5.15
N PRO A 175 -7.93 1.37 -6.20
CA PRO A 175 -9.33 1.54 -6.57
C PRO A 175 -10.35 1.22 -5.48
N LEU A 176 -10.00 0.32 -4.55
CA LEU A 176 -10.89 -0.13 -3.50
C LEU A 176 -10.99 0.93 -2.39
N SER A 177 -9.89 1.56 -2.01
CA SER A 177 -9.84 2.67 -1.06
C SER A 177 -10.57 3.90 -1.57
N GLU A 178 -10.55 4.16 -2.88
CA GLU A 178 -11.31 5.26 -3.49
C GLU A 178 -12.82 5.09 -3.34
N ILE A 179 -13.30 3.84 -3.34
CA ILE A 179 -14.73 3.53 -3.13
C ILE A 179 -15.04 3.16 -1.69
N ALA A 180 -14.03 3.04 -0.82
CA ALA A 180 -14.22 2.69 0.58
C ALA A 180 -15.09 3.71 1.33
N PRO A 181 -14.94 5.05 1.17
CA PRO A 181 -15.82 6.02 1.83
C PRO A 181 -17.33 5.80 1.55
N PRO A 182 -17.80 5.60 0.30
CA PRO A 182 -19.21 5.32 0.04
C PRO A 182 -19.67 3.90 0.43
N VAL A 183 -18.78 2.91 0.60
CA VAL A 183 -19.14 1.58 1.13
C VAL A 183 -18.83 1.42 2.63
N ARG A 184 -18.35 2.49 3.29
CA ARG A 184 -17.90 2.51 4.69
C ARG A 184 -19.10 2.17 5.58
N GLY A 185 -19.14 0.94 6.08
CA GLY A 185 -20.23 0.41 6.93
C GLY A 185 -20.79 -0.94 6.48
N ASP A 186 -20.55 -1.36 5.24
CA ASP A 186 -20.94 -2.70 4.75
C ASP A 186 -19.70 -3.56 4.51
N ALA A 187 -19.16 -4.11 5.61
CA ALA A 187 -18.00 -5.01 5.57
C ALA A 187 -18.27 -6.25 4.69
N ALA A 188 -19.52 -6.71 4.60
CA ALA A 188 -19.89 -7.85 3.77
C ALA A 188 -19.81 -7.49 2.28
N LEU A 189 -20.24 -6.28 1.89
CA LEU A 189 -20.06 -5.79 0.53
C LEU A 189 -18.59 -5.63 0.19
N LEU A 190 -17.80 -5.01 1.08
CA LEU A 190 -16.36 -4.84 0.85
C LEU A 190 -15.66 -6.20 0.66
N GLY A 191 -15.97 -7.18 1.52
CA GLY A 191 -15.44 -8.54 1.37
C GLY A 191 -15.84 -9.20 0.04
N ARG A 192 -17.08 -9.02 -0.41
CA ARG A 192 -17.52 -9.51 -1.73
C ARG A 192 -16.79 -8.81 -2.88
N LEU A 193 -16.55 -7.50 -2.78
CA LEU A 193 -15.83 -6.74 -3.80
C LEU A 193 -14.37 -7.17 -3.87
N ILE A 194 -13.67 -7.31 -2.74
CA ILE A 194 -12.29 -7.79 -2.69
C ILE A 194 -12.17 -9.18 -3.33
N SER A 195 -13.10 -10.08 -3.01
CA SER A 195 -13.11 -11.44 -3.58
C SER A 195 -13.37 -11.47 -5.09
N ARG A 196 -14.19 -10.54 -5.62
CA ARG A 196 -14.52 -10.49 -7.06
C ARG A 196 -13.58 -9.63 -7.89
N CYS A 197 -13.00 -8.61 -7.27
CA CYS A 197 -12.13 -7.62 -7.86
C CYS A 197 -10.85 -7.51 -7.01
N PRO A 198 -9.92 -8.49 -7.13
CA PRO A 198 -8.74 -8.55 -6.28
C PRO A 198 -7.91 -7.26 -6.36
N PRO A 199 -7.49 -6.68 -5.22
CA PRO A 199 -6.70 -5.44 -5.20
C PRO A 199 -5.27 -5.60 -5.74
N TYR A 200 -4.73 -6.82 -5.65
CA TYR A 200 -3.34 -7.12 -5.97
C TYR A 200 -3.25 -8.30 -6.94
N PRO A 201 -2.17 -8.38 -7.74
CA PRO A 201 -1.91 -9.56 -8.55
C PRO A 201 -1.73 -10.79 -7.66
N GLU A 202 -2.23 -11.93 -8.08
CA GLU A 202 -1.97 -13.18 -7.38
C GLU A 202 -0.46 -13.50 -7.41
N PRO A 203 0.12 -13.95 -6.28
CA PRO A 203 1.50 -14.42 -6.24
C PRO A 203 1.71 -15.50 -7.31
N GLU A 204 2.83 -15.45 -8.03
CA GLU A 204 3.11 -16.40 -9.11
C GLU A 204 3.06 -17.87 -8.64
N ALA A 205 3.36 -18.12 -7.37
CA ALA A 205 3.29 -19.44 -6.72
C ALA A 205 1.89 -20.09 -6.71
N GLN A 206 0.81 -19.34 -6.97
CA GLN A 206 -0.56 -19.87 -7.04
C GLN A 206 -1.04 -20.17 -8.46
N ARG A 207 -0.23 -19.86 -9.49
CA ARG A 207 -0.59 -20.11 -10.90
C ARG A 207 -0.18 -21.49 -11.42
N GLU A 208 0.47 -22.31 -10.59
CA GLU A 208 1.00 -23.63 -10.97
C GLU A 208 0.10 -24.83 -10.61
N GLU A 209 -1.10 -24.63 -10.05
CA GLU A 209 -2.06 -25.74 -9.90
C GLU A 209 -3.05 -25.78 -11.08
N PRO A 210 -2.96 -26.79 -11.96
CA PRO A 210 -3.88 -27.00 -13.08
C PRO A 210 -5.25 -27.57 -12.67
#